data_AF-A0A5N7WF19-F1
#
_entry.id   AF-A0A5N7WF19-F1
#
_cell.length_a   1.000
_cell.length_b   1.000
_cell.length_c   1.000
_cell.angle_alpha   90.00
_cell.angle_beta   90.00
_cell.angle_gamma   90.00
#
_symmetry.space_group_name_H-M   'P 1'
#
loop_
_entity.id
_entity.type
_entity.pdbx_description
1 polymer ?
#
loop_
_entity_poly.entity_id
_entity_poly.type
_entity_poly.pdbx_seq_one_letter_code
_entity_poly.pdbx_strand_id
1 'polypeptide(L)' 'MSTTTAIRAAASTPAMGTPDPIQLHADAHNALSMAVFYLRQPAANVPGARRKAIQALTALRGLSLALEGSAI' A
#
# COMPACT_ATOMS: atom_id res chain seq x y z
N MET A 1 21.30 11.78 21.33
CA MET A 1 21.26 11.89 19.85
C MET A 1 20.66 10.60 19.33
N SER A 2 19.34 10.57 19.10
CA SER A 2 18.64 9.34 18.69
C SER A 2 18.38 9.38 17.19
N THR A 3 19.00 8.47 16.46
CA THR A 3 18.85 8.28 15.02
C THR A 3 17.51 7.61 14.73
N THR A 4 16.52 8.39 14.29
CA THR A 4 15.29 7.85 13.70
C THR A 4 15.65 7.24 12.35
N THR A 5 15.87 5.93 12.32
CA THR A 5 15.95 5.16 11.08
C THR A 5 14.58 5.24 10.40
N ALA A 6 14.45 6.14 9.44
CA ALA A 6 13.31 6.19 8.55
C ALA A 6 13.28 4.87 7.77
N ILE A 7 12.36 3.98 8.15
CA ILE A 7 11.96 2.83 7.34
C ILE A 7 11.45 3.43 6.04
N ARG A 8 12.30 3.45 5.02
CA ARG A 8 11.93 3.77 3.65
C ARG A 8 10.92 2.70 3.24
N ALA A 9 9.64 2.97 3.46
CA ALA A 9 8.59 2.32 2.69
C ALA A 9 9.01 2.47 1.23
N ALA A 10 9.13 1.34 0.52
CA ALA A 10 9.49 1.34 -0.88
C ALA A 10 8.70 2.46 -1.57
N ALA A 11 9.39 3.52 -1.97
CA ALA A 11 8.78 4.53 -2.79
C ALA A 11 8.57 3.82 -4.11
N SER A 12 7.35 3.34 -4.36
CA SER A 12 6.92 2.89 -5.66
C SER A 12 7.10 4.11 -6.56
N THR A 13 8.26 4.20 -7.23
CA THR A 13 8.52 5.22 -8.22
C THR A 13 7.36 5.15 -9.18
N PRO A 14 6.69 6.27 -9.51
CA PRO A 14 5.63 6.22 -10.50
C PRO A 14 6.30 5.80 -11.80
N ALA A 15 6.14 4.53 -12.17
CA ALA A 15 6.46 4.08 -13.50
C ALA A 15 5.59 4.96 -14.41
N MET A 16 6.22 5.85 -15.19
CA MET A 16 5.57 6.54 -16.31
C MET A 16 5.26 5.49 -17.38
N GLY A 17 4.31 4.60 -17.09
CA GLY A 17 3.94 3.44 -17.87
C GLY A 17 2.72 2.76 -17.25
N THR A 18 2.06 1.90 -18.02
CA THR A 18 0.89 1.12 -17.59
C THR A 18 1.12 0.56 -16.18
N PRO A 19 0.20 0.80 -15.22
CA PRO A 19 0.37 0.33 -13.85
C PRO A 19 0.64 -1.18 -13.84
N ASP A 20 1.82 -1.57 -13.36
CA ASP A 20 2.19 -2.98 -13.28
C ASP A 20 1.30 -3.69 -12.25
N PRO A 21 0.48 -4.68 -12.66
CA PRO A 21 -0.39 -5.41 -11.74
C PRO A 21 0.38 -6.07 -10.59
N ILE A 22 1.66 -6.44 -10.81
CA ILE A 22 2.50 -7.03 -9.76
C ILE A 22 2.80 -6.00 -8.67
N GLN A 23 3.16 -4.76 -9.05
CA GLN A 23 3.42 -3.67 -8.11
C GLN A 23 2.15 -3.29 -7.36
N LEU A 24 1.01 -3.20 -8.05
CA LEU A 24 -0.28 -2.89 -7.44
C LEU A 24 -0.71 -3.93 -6.41
N HIS A 25 -0.48 -5.21 -6.69
CA HIS A 25 -0.72 -6.29 -5.74
C HIS A 25 0.20 -6.18 -4.51
N ALA A 26 1.49 -5.94 -4.72
CA ALA A 26 2.46 -5.78 -3.64
C ALA A 26 2.12 -4.57 -2.74
N ASP A 27 1.72 -3.45 -3.33
CA ASP A 27 1.30 -2.24 -2.62
C ASP A 27 0.05 -2.50 -1.76
N ALA A 28 -0.95 -3.20 -2.30
CA ALA A 28 -2.15 -3.59 -1.56
C ALA A 28 -1.80 -4.46 -0.34
N HIS A 29 -0.95 -5.47 -0.52
CA HIS A 29 -0.54 -6.38 0.55
C HIS A 29 0.27 -5.66 1.64
N ASN A 30 1.21 -4.80 1.26
CA ASN A 30 2.01 -4.01 2.19
C ASN A 30 1.12 -3.05 3.00
N ALA A 31 0.20 -2.35 2.34
CA ALA A 31 -0.72 -1.44 2.99
C ALA A 31 -1.65 -2.15 3.99
N LEU A 32 -2.18 -3.32 3.66
CA LEU A 32 -2.98 -4.15 4.60
C LEU A 32 -2.15 -4.62 5.79
N SER A 33 -0.93 -5.09 5.55
CA SER A 33 -0.02 -5.52 6.62
C SER A 33 0.26 -4.38 7.61
N MET A 34 0.45 -3.16 7.10
CA MET A 34 0.62 -1.96 7.92
C MET A 34 -0.65 -1.56 8.66
N ALA A 35 -1.83 -1.71 8.06
CA ALA A 35 -3.09 -1.45 8.74
C ALA A 35 -3.29 -2.39 9.94
N VAL A 36 -3.05 -3.69 9.74
CA VAL A 36 -3.12 -4.69 10.81
C VAL A 36 -2.06 -4.41 11.89
N PHE A 37 -0.84 -4.07 11.49
CA PHE A 37 0.21 -3.70 12.43
C PHE A 37 -0.21 -2.52 13.31
N TYR A 38 -0.78 -1.46 12.74
CA TYR A 38 -1.25 -0.30 13.52
C TYR A 38 -2.39 -0.62 14.50
N LEU A 39 -3.24 -1.60 14.17
CA LEU A 39 -4.31 -2.06 15.06
C LEU A 39 -3.81 -2.94 16.21
N ARG A 40 -2.68 -3.64 16.02
CA ARG A 40 -2.09 -4.54 17.03
C ARG A 40 -1.19 -3.82 18.03
N GLN A 41 -1.00 -2.51 17.90
CA GLN A 41 -0.21 -1.73 18.84
C GLN A 41 -0.97 -1.53 20.17
N PRO A 42 -0.27 -1.49 21.32
CA PRO A 42 -0.89 -1.31 22.64
C PRO A 42 -1.78 -0.06 22.74
N ALA A 43 -1.41 1.02 22.03
CA ALA A 43 -2.26 2.15 21.75
C ALA A 43 -2.58 2.15 20.25
N ALA A 44 -3.73 1.58 19.88
CA ALA A 44 -4.09 1.38 18.48
C ALA A 44 -4.12 2.70 17.70
N ASN A 45 -3.32 2.80 16.63
CA ASN A 45 -3.32 3.96 15.75
C ASN A 45 -4.42 3.81 14.69
N VAL A 46 -5.68 3.96 15.12
CA VAL A 46 -6.86 3.82 14.25
C VAL A 46 -6.82 4.76 13.04
N PRO A 47 -6.44 6.05 13.16
CA PRO A 47 -6.33 6.93 11.99
C PRO A 47 -5.26 6.46 10.99
N GLY A 48 -4.11 5.98 11.48
CA GLY A 48 -3.04 5.42 10.65
C GLY A 48 -3.45 4.14 9.93
N ALA A 49 -4.12 3.24 10.65
CA ALA A 49 -4.68 2.01 10.09
C ALA A 49 -5.71 2.31 8.98
N ARG A 50 -6.62 3.27 9.20
CA ARG A 50 -7.60 3.69 8.20
C ARG A 50 -6.95 4.20 6.92
N ARG A 51 -5.93 5.07 7.03
CA ARG A 51 -5.21 5.59 5.85
C ARG A 51 -4.55 4.46 5.06
N LYS A 52 -3.94 3.49 5.74
CA LYS A 52 -3.34 2.32 5.10
C LYS A 52 -4.37 1.40 4.45
N ALA A 53 -5.53 1.21 5.07
CA ALA A 53 -6.64 0.49 4.44
C ALA A 53 -7.14 1.18 3.16
N ILE A 54 -7.27 2.51 3.17
CA ILE A 54 -7.65 3.28 1.97
C ILE A 54 -6.58 3.13 0.87
N GLN A 55 -5.29 3.19 1.21
CA GLN A 55 -4.21 2.95 0.25
C GLN A 55 -4.31 1.57 -0.39
N ALA A 56 -4.60 0.53 0.40
CA ALA A 56 -4.80 -0.82 -0.12
C ALA A 56 -6.00 -0.91 -1.07
N LEU A 57 -7.13 -0.29 -0.72
CA LEU A 57 -8.32 -0.28 -1.56
C LEU A 57 -8.08 0.41 -2.90
N THR A 58 -7.35 1.54 -2.90
CA THR A 58 -6.97 2.23 -4.14
C THR A 58 -6.05 1.36 -5.01
N ALA A 59 -5.06 0.68 -4.40
CA ALA A 59 -4.18 -0.24 -5.12
C ALA A 59 -4.94 -1.43 -5.73
N LEU A 60 -5.88 -2.02 -4.98
CA LEU A 60 -6.76 -3.08 -5.48
C LEU A 60 -7.66 -2.60 -6.62
N ARG A 61 -8.18 -1.38 -6.54
CA ARG A 61 -8.96 -0.79 -7.65
C ARG A 61 -8.08 -0.61 -8.89
N GLY A 62 -6.85 -0.12 -8.72
CA GLY A 62 -5.87 -0.03 -9.81
C GLY A 62 -5.57 -1.40 -10.40
N LEU A 63 -5.42 -2.44 -9.57
CA LEU A 63 -5.18 -3.81 -10.00
C LEU A 63 -6.34 -4.37 -10.84
N SER A 64 -7.59 -4.18 -10.39
CA SER A 64 -8.80 -4.57 -11.15
C SER A 64 -8.78 -3.95 -12.55
N LEU A 65 -8.52 -2.64 -12.63
CA LEU A 65 -8.48 -1.92 -13.90
C LEU A 65 -7.33 -2.36 -14.80
N ALA A 66 -6.15 -2.64 -14.24
CA ALA A 66 -5.00 -3.14 -15.00
C ALA A 66 -5.26 -4.54 -15.58
N LEU A 67 -5.94 -5.41 -14.83
CA LEU A 67 -6.33 -6.75 -15.29
C LEU A 67 -7.45 -6.69 -16.33
N GLU A 68 -8.47 -5.86 -16.12
CA GLU A 68 -9.57 -5.64 -17.06
C GLU A 68 -9.07 -5.04 -18.39
N GLY A 69 -8.15 -4.08 -18.34
CA GLY A 69 -7.51 -3.50 -19.53
C GLY A 69 -6.52 -4.42 -20.25
N SER A 70 -6.08 -5.51 -19.61
CA SER A 70 -5.26 -6.56 -20.23
C SER A 70 -6.09 -7.62 -20.98
N ALA A 71 -7.42 -7.60 -20.84
CA ALA A 71 -8.33 -8.60 -21.41
C ALA A 71 -8.90 -8.23 -22.79
N ILE A 72 -8.36 -7.20 -23.45
CA ILE A 72 -8.77 -6.70 -24.78
C ILE A 72 -7.61 -6.70 -25.76
#